data_AF-T1B0K0-F1
#
_entry.id   AF-T1B0K0-F1
#
_cell.length_a   1.000
_cell.length_b   1.000
_cell.length_c   1.000
_cell.angle_alpha   90.00
_cell.angle_beta   90.00
_cell.angle_gamma   90.00
#
_symmetry.space_group_name_H-M   'P 1'
#
loop_
_entity.id
_entity.type
_entity.pdbx_description
1 polymer ?
#
loop_
_entity_poly.entity_id
_entity_poly.type
_entity_poly.pdbx_seq_one_letter_code
_entity_poly.pdbx_strand_id
1 'polypeptide(L)'
;ASEAGVVDVPAREVLELGRLHPGQMLAVDTREGLLLRDQEIKRAVAARGPWAAWERGRVLSLHTAEDGEEVVELPAPSLGDLAAQHRCFGYTEEELRTVLAPAATGGHEAVASMGNDAALAALSRRSRLLFDYFSQGFAQVTNPPIDSLRERRVMSLR
;
A
#
# COMPACT_ATOMS: atom_id res chain seq x y z
N ALA A 1 25.06 8.34 -12.80
CA ALA A 1 24.42 9.18 -13.84
C ALA A 1 23.01 8.68 -14.09
N SER A 2 22.07 9.55 -14.46
CA SER A 2 20.68 9.14 -14.78
C SER A 2 20.61 8.35 -16.08
N GLU A 3 21.56 8.60 -16.99
CA GLU A 3 21.63 8.01 -18.32
C GLU A 3 23.03 7.43 -18.57
N ALA A 4 23.12 6.44 -19.46
CA ALA A 4 24.38 5.88 -19.92
C ALA A 4 24.94 6.70 -21.10
N GLY A 5 26.27 6.76 -21.23
CA GLY A 5 26.93 7.47 -22.33
C GLY A 5 27.15 8.98 -22.12
N VAL A 6 26.92 9.50 -20.91
CA VAL A 6 27.17 10.92 -20.57
C VAL A 6 28.65 11.26 -20.52
N VAL A 7 29.51 10.26 -20.26
CA VAL A 7 30.96 10.39 -20.25
C VAL A 7 31.53 9.46 -21.31
N ASP A 8 32.38 10.00 -22.18
CA ASP A 8 33.06 9.22 -23.21
C ASP A 8 34.20 8.41 -22.59
N VAL A 9 34.08 7.09 -22.65
CA VAL A 9 35.08 6.14 -22.13
C VAL A 9 35.30 5.09 -23.22
N PRO A 10 36.54 4.88 -23.69
CA PRO A 10 36.83 3.86 -24.69
C PRO A 10 36.35 2.48 -24.22
N ALA A 11 35.59 1.77 -25.06
CA ALA A 11 34.99 0.49 -24.67
C ALA A 11 36.00 -0.55 -24.17
N ARG A 12 37.24 -0.48 -24.66
CA ARG A 12 38.36 -1.35 -24.22
C ARG A 12 38.81 -1.13 -22.77
N GLU A 13 38.45 0.01 -22.16
CA GLU A 13 38.79 0.37 -20.78
C GLU A 13 37.63 0.08 -19.80
N VAL A 14 36.47 -0.34 -20.30
CA VAL A 14 35.28 -0.62 -19.47
C VAL A 14 35.36 -2.04 -18.92
N LEU A 15 35.54 -2.14 -17.61
CA LEU A 15 35.57 -3.43 -16.89
C LEU A 15 34.17 -4.02 -16.65
N GLU A 16 33.18 -3.16 -16.34
CA GLU A 16 31.82 -3.58 -16.01
C GLU A 16 30.81 -2.52 -16.44
N LEU A 17 29.66 -2.97 -16.93
CA LEU A 17 28.53 -2.13 -17.32
C LEU A 17 27.26 -2.67 -16.64
N GLY A 18 26.61 -1.83 -15.85
CA GLY A 18 25.49 -2.25 -15.00
C GLY A 18 24.54 -1.11 -14.67
N ARG A 19 23.47 -1.44 -13.93
CA ARG A 19 22.45 -0.50 -13.44
C ARG A 19 21.97 -0.90 -12.05
N LEU A 20 21.39 0.05 -11.33
CA LEU A 20 20.72 -0.22 -10.06
C LEU A 20 19.27 -0.63 -10.30
N HIS A 21 18.86 -1.74 -9.67
CA HIS A 21 17.47 -2.18 -9.59
C HIS A 21 16.80 -1.64 -8.31
N PRO A 22 15.46 -1.78 -8.17
CA PRO A 22 14.74 -1.29 -6.99
C PRO A 22 15.39 -1.74 -5.67
N GLY A 23 15.68 -0.79 -4.79
CA GLY A 23 16.29 -1.03 -3.49
C GLY A 23 17.77 -1.42 -3.50
N GLN A 24 18.46 -1.37 -4.64
CA GLN A 24 19.91 -1.61 -4.73
C GLN A 24 20.74 -0.36 -4.48
N MET A 25 21.94 -0.55 -3.94
CA MET A 25 22.90 0.50 -3.67
C MET A 25 24.28 0.21 -4.29
N LEU A 26 25.02 1.28 -4.55
CA LEU A 26 26.43 1.25 -4.94
C LEU A 26 27.13 2.41 -4.23
N ALA A 27 28.27 2.15 -3.60
CA ALA A 27 29.02 3.16 -2.86
C ALA A 27 30.53 3.02 -3.11
N VAL A 28 31.26 4.12 -2.93
CA VAL A 28 32.72 4.13 -2.94
C VAL A 28 33.19 4.67 -1.59
N ASP A 29 34.01 3.90 -0.89
CA ASP A 29 34.77 4.40 0.24
C ASP A 29 36.03 5.10 -0.29
N THR A 30 36.06 6.43 -0.20
CA THR A 30 37.17 7.23 -0.73
C THR A 30 38.40 7.25 0.19
N ARG A 31 38.29 6.77 1.43
CA ARG A 31 39.43 6.68 2.36
C ARG A 31 40.19 5.39 2.12
N GLU A 32 39.46 4.28 2.05
CA GLU A 32 40.04 2.94 1.84
C GLU A 32 40.19 2.59 0.34
N GLY A 33 39.61 3.40 -0.56
CA GLY A 33 39.67 3.17 -2.01
C GLY A 33 38.86 1.97 -2.48
N LEU A 34 37.77 1.62 -1.78
CA LEU A 34 36.97 0.41 -2.02
C LEU A 34 35.65 0.73 -2.72
N LEU A 35 35.31 -0.09 -3.72
CA LEU A 35 33.99 -0.10 -4.35
C LEU A 35 33.10 -1.11 -3.62
N LEU A 36 32.01 -0.65 -3.03
CA LEU A 36 31.07 -1.47 -2.26
C LEU A 36 29.80 -1.71 -3.08
N ARG A 37 29.50 -2.97 -3.36
CA ARG A 37 28.25 -3.40 -4.02
C ARG A 37 27.12 -3.56 -3.01
N ASP A 38 25.89 -3.65 -3.53
CA ASP A 38 24.66 -3.72 -2.74
C ASP A 38 24.70 -4.69 -1.54
N GLN A 39 25.13 -5.93 -1.78
CA GLN A 39 25.19 -6.96 -0.75
C GLN A 39 26.24 -6.66 0.32
N GLU A 40 27.38 -6.10 -0.06
CA GLU A 40 28.46 -5.76 0.87
C GLU A 40 28.02 -4.61 1.79
N ILE A 41 27.36 -3.59 1.23
CA ILE A 41 26.78 -2.48 1.98
C ILE A 41 25.73 -3.01 2.96
N LYS A 42 24.77 -3.79 2.48
CA LYS A 42 23.67 -4.33 3.31
C LYS A 42 24.18 -5.25 4.40
N ARG A 43 25.16 -6.13 4.11
CA ARG A 43 25.81 -7.00 5.11
C ARG A 43 26.55 -6.19 6.17
N ALA A 44 27.32 -5.19 5.77
CA ALA A 44 28.05 -4.34 6.71
C ALA A 44 27.09 -3.63 7.67
N VAL A 45 25.96 -3.10 7.17
CA VAL A 45 24.93 -2.48 8.01
C VAL A 45 24.21 -3.52 8.89
N ALA A 46 23.83 -4.66 8.33
CA ALA A 46 23.20 -5.74 9.07
C ALA A 46 24.09 -6.29 10.21
N ALA A 47 25.41 -6.24 10.05
CA ALA A 47 26.35 -6.67 11.09
C ALA A 47 26.56 -5.66 12.23
N ARG A 48 26.06 -4.41 12.12
CA ARG A 48 26.27 -3.37 13.15
C ARG A 48 25.52 -3.63 14.45
N GLY A 49 24.54 -4.51 14.44
CA GLY A 49 23.75 -4.82 15.63
C GLY A 49 22.99 -6.13 15.50
N PRO A 50 22.54 -6.73 16.62
CA PRO A 50 21.77 -7.95 16.60
C PRO A 50 20.28 -7.65 16.32
N TRP A 51 19.98 -7.10 15.13
CA TRP A 51 18.64 -6.55 14.77
C TRP A 51 17.50 -7.54 15.05
N ALA A 52 17.66 -8.81 14.64
CA ALA A 52 16.67 -9.86 14.90
C ALA A 52 16.46 -10.15 16.39
N ALA A 53 17.49 -10.01 17.23
CA ALA A 53 17.35 -10.19 18.66
C ALA A 53 16.58 -9.03 19.31
N TRP A 54 16.64 -7.83 18.74
CA TRP A 54 15.86 -6.69 19.22
C TRP A 54 14.39 -6.77 18.82
N GLU A 55 14.11 -7.29 17.62
CA GLU A 55 12.74 -7.56 17.19
C GLU A 55 12.08 -8.63 18.08
N ARG A 56 12.79 -9.73 18.35
CA ARG A 56 12.31 -10.84 19.18
C ARG A 56 11.95 -10.36 20.58
N GLY A 57 10.66 -10.51 20.93
CA GLY A 57 10.14 -10.20 22.26
C GLY A 57 9.84 -8.72 22.52
N ARG A 58 10.02 -7.84 21.52
CA ARG A 58 9.62 -6.42 21.61
C ARG A 58 8.49 -6.04 20.66
N VAL A 59 8.28 -6.84 19.63
CA VAL A 59 7.13 -6.72 18.73
C VAL A 59 6.13 -7.80 19.10
N LEU A 60 4.95 -7.38 19.60
CA LEU A 60 3.80 -8.25 19.72
C LEU A 60 2.96 -8.07 18.46
N SER A 61 2.89 -9.11 17.64
CA SER A 61 2.04 -9.10 16.46
C SER A 61 0.65 -9.59 16.84
N LEU A 62 -0.34 -8.71 16.74
CA LEU A 62 -1.75 -9.06 16.89
C LEU A 62 -2.27 -9.49 15.51
N HIS A 63 -1.83 -10.67 15.05
CA HIS A 63 -2.40 -11.23 13.83
C HIS A 63 -3.87 -11.58 14.10
N THR A 64 -4.76 -11.14 13.22
CA THR A 64 -6.09 -11.72 13.08
C THR A 64 -5.92 -13.13 12.54
N ALA A 65 -6.41 -14.12 13.29
CA ALA A 65 -6.54 -15.54 12.96
C ALA A 65 -5.84 -16.00 11.67
N GLU A 66 -4.76 -16.77 11.80
CA GLU A 66 -4.17 -17.47 10.66
C GLU A 66 -5.20 -18.41 10.01
N ASP A 67 -5.04 -18.71 8.72
CA ASP A 67 -5.87 -19.67 8.00
C ASP A 67 -5.92 -21.00 8.78
N GLY A 68 -7.05 -21.28 9.44
CA GLY A 68 -7.28 -22.51 10.21
C GLY A 68 -7.46 -22.33 11.72
N GLU A 69 -7.34 -21.12 12.28
CA GLU A 69 -7.78 -20.87 13.65
C GLU A 69 -9.31 -20.85 13.72
N GLU A 70 -9.86 -21.49 14.77
CA GLU A 70 -11.30 -21.46 15.06
C GLU A 70 -11.70 -20.00 15.29
N VAL A 71 -12.38 -19.41 14.30
CA VAL A 71 -13.01 -18.11 14.47
C VAL A 71 -14.03 -18.28 15.58
N VAL A 72 -13.72 -17.76 16.76
CA VAL A 72 -14.71 -17.63 17.81
C VAL A 72 -15.80 -16.73 17.24
N GLU A 73 -16.91 -17.34 16.81
CA GLU A 73 -18.12 -16.60 16.49
C GLU A 73 -18.56 -15.90 17.77
N LEU A 74 -18.14 -14.65 17.91
CA LEU A 74 -18.68 -13.78 18.94
C LEU A 74 -20.19 -13.74 18.69
N PRO A 75 -21.01 -13.93 19.74
CA PRO A 75 -22.45 -13.80 19.59
C PRO A 75 -22.72 -12.44 18.94
N ALA A 76 -23.47 -12.46 17.84
CA ALA A 76 -23.83 -11.25 17.14
C ALA A 76 -24.32 -10.24 18.19
N PRO A 77 -23.75 -9.03 18.26
CA PRO A 77 -24.22 -8.05 19.22
C PRO A 77 -25.73 -7.92 19.06
N SER A 78 -26.45 -7.72 20.16
CA SER A 78 -27.89 -7.40 20.07
C SER A 78 -28.00 -6.06 19.34
N LEU A 79 -28.14 -6.11 18.01
CA LEU A 79 -28.20 -4.96 17.12
C LEU A 79 -29.59 -4.31 17.23
N GLY A 80 -30.02 -3.95 18.45
CA GLY A 80 -31.30 -3.33 18.79
C GLY A 80 -32.31 -3.20 17.64
N ASP A 81 -32.58 -1.97 17.20
CA ASP A 81 -33.27 -1.71 15.93
C ASP A 81 -32.22 -1.34 14.86
N LEU A 82 -31.78 -2.35 14.09
CA LEU A 82 -30.82 -2.18 13.00
C LEU A 82 -31.29 -1.16 11.96
N ALA A 83 -32.59 -1.09 11.68
CA ALA A 83 -33.13 -0.13 10.72
C ALA A 83 -33.00 1.31 11.25
N ALA A 84 -33.19 1.53 12.55
CA ALA A 84 -32.89 2.82 13.17
C ALA A 84 -31.41 3.18 13.10
N GLN A 85 -30.51 2.21 13.30
CA GLN A 85 -29.06 2.44 13.18
C GLN A 85 -28.65 2.80 11.74
N HIS A 86 -29.15 2.05 10.74
CA HIS A 86 -28.92 2.37 9.33
C HIS A 86 -29.35 3.81 9.00
N ARG A 87 -30.56 4.21 9.41
CA ARG A 87 -31.04 5.59 9.22
C ARG A 87 -30.15 6.62 9.93
N CYS A 88 -29.71 6.33 11.15
CA CYS A 88 -28.86 7.23 11.94
C CYS A 88 -27.50 7.47 11.27
N PHE A 89 -26.90 6.41 10.71
CA PHE A 89 -25.61 6.48 10.02
C PHE A 89 -25.72 6.77 8.52
N GLY A 90 -26.92 7.05 8.01
CA GLY A 90 -27.14 7.45 6.62
C GLY A 90 -27.09 6.31 5.60
N TYR A 91 -27.10 5.04 6.02
CA TYR A 91 -27.16 3.91 5.10
C TYR A 91 -28.48 3.89 4.33
N THR A 92 -28.36 3.73 3.01
CA THR A 92 -29.48 3.58 2.10
C THR A 92 -29.61 2.15 1.61
N GLU A 93 -30.82 1.75 1.21
CA GLU A 93 -31.02 0.43 0.63
C GLU A 93 -30.25 0.23 -0.69
N GLU A 94 -30.03 1.32 -1.42
CA GLU A 94 -29.16 1.30 -2.60
C GLU A 94 -27.73 0.95 -2.22
N GLU A 95 -27.09 1.65 -1.29
CA GLU A 95 -25.71 1.35 -0.86
C GLU A 95 -25.57 -0.07 -0.31
N LEU A 96 -26.54 -0.54 0.48
CA LEU A 96 -26.53 -1.91 1.00
C LEU A 96 -26.56 -2.95 -0.13
N ARG A 97 -27.38 -2.71 -1.15
CA ARG A 97 -27.55 -3.66 -2.28
C ARG A 97 -26.43 -3.55 -3.32
N THR A 98 -25.97 -2.35 -3.64
CA THR A 98 -25.05 -2.11 -4.77
C THR A 98 -23.59 -2.07 -4.35
N VAL A 99 -23.29 -1.72 -3.10
CA VAL A 99 -21.90 -1.61 -2.60
C VAL A 99 -21.59 -2.72 -1.61
N LEU A 100 -22.38 -2.86 -0.54
CA LEU A 100 -22.06 -3.78 0.55
C LEU A 100 -22.27 -5.24 0.17
N ALA A 101 -23.40 -5.59 -0.46
CA ALA A 101 -23.69 -6.97 -0.82
C ALA A 101 -22.64 -7.59 -1.79
N PRO A 102 -22.17 -6.91 -2.85
CA PRO A 102 -21.08 -7.43 -3.70
C PRO A 102 -19.77 -7.60 -2.94
N ALA A 103 -19.40 -6.65 -2.07
CA ALA A 103 -18.18 -6.74 -1.27
C ALA A 103 -18.22 -7.95 -0.31
N ALA A 104 -19.35 -8.16 0.36
CA ALA A 104 -19.52 -9.25 1.30
C ALA A 104 -19.58 -10.64 0.64
N THR A 105 -20.17 -10.74 -0.56
CA THR A 105 -20.38 -12.04 -1.23
C THR A 105 -19.29 -12.39 -2.23
N GLY A 106 -18.72 -11.39 -2.92
CA GLY A 106 -17.72 -11.56 -3.98
C GLY A 106 -16.29 -11.25 -3.57
N GLY A 107 -16.06 -10.62 -2.40
CA GLY A 107 -14.73 -10.26 -1.93
C GLY A 107 -14.03 -9.19 -2.79
N HIS A 108 -14.78 -8.44 -3.59
CA HIS A 108 -14.29 -7.35 -4.41
C HIS A 108 -15.24 -6.14 -4.30
N GLU A 109 -14.72 -4.95 -4.57
CA GLU A 109 -15.54 -3.75 -4.60
C GLU A 109 -16.58 -3.77 -5.74
N ALA A 110 -17.62 -2.96 -5.61
CA ALA A 110 -18.64 -2.83 -6.64
C ALA A 110 -18.10 -2.09 -7.86
N VAL A 111 -18.37 -2.64 -9.05
CA VAL A 111 -18.00 -2.01 -10.34
C VAL A 111 -19.26 -1.41 -10.97
N ALA A 112 -19.16 -0.13 -11.33
CA ALA A 112 -20.22 0.62 -12.00
C ALA A 112 -19.69 1.30 -13.27
N SER A 113 -20.59 1.88 -14.05
CA SER A 113 -20.28 2.65 -15.26
C SER A 113 -21.00 3.99 -15.24
N MET A 114 -20.66 4.87 -16.18
CA MET A 114 -21.10 6.28 -16.25
C MET A 114 -20.41 7.18 -15.21
N GLY A 115 -20.54 8.51 -15.40
CA GLY A 115 -20.04 9.50 -14.46
C GLY A 115 -21.00 9.71 -13.28
N ASN A 116 -20.49 10.29 -12.19
CA ASN A 116 -21.31 10.71 -11.07
C ASN A 116 -22.04 12.03 -11.41
N ASP A 117 -23.36 11.96 -11.61
CA ASP A 117 -24.23 13.11 -11.91
C ASP A 117 -24.85 13.74 -10.64
N ALA A 118 -24.54 13.21 -9.45
CA ALA A 118 -25.01 13.76 -8.21
C ALA A 118 -24.37 15.14 -7.92
N ALA A 119 -25.13 16.01 -7.27
CA ALA A 119 -24.60 17.29 -6.79
C ALA A 119 -23.43 17.07 -5.83
N LEU A 120 -22.41 17.95 -5.91
CA LEU A 120 -21.33 18.02 -4.93
C LEU A 120 -21.90 18.04 -3.51
N ALA A 121 -21.22 17.41 -2.55
CA ALA A 121 -21.75 17.23 -1.21
C ALA A 121 -22.23 18.54 -0.56
N ALA A 122 -21.43 19.62 -0.72
CA ALA A 122 -21.75 20.96 -0.21
C ALA A 122 -22.97 21.64 -0.88
N LEU A 123 -23.39 21.19 -2.06
CA LEU A 123 -24.54 21.72 -2.81
C LEU A 123 -25.77 20.79 -2.74
N SER A 124 -25.63 19.64 -2.08
CA SER A 124 -26.68 18.64 -1.97
C SER A 124 -27.84 19.15 -1.12
N ARG A 125 -29.08 18.91 -1.58
CA ARG A 125 -30.30 19.14 -0.78
C ARG A 125 -30.55 18.03 0.26
N ARG A 126 -29.82 16.91 0.14
CA ARG A 126 -29.85 15.78 1.08
C ARG A 126 -28.63 15.85 1.99
N SER A 127 -28.78 15.39 3.23
CA SER A 127 -27.64 15.16 4.13
C SER A 127 -26.63 14.22 3.47
N ARG A 128 -25.35 14.57 3.53
CA ARG A 128 -24.23 13.82 2.96
C ARG A 128 -23.26 13.44 4.07
N LEU A 129 -22.60 12.30 3.90
CA LEU A 129 -21.67 11.80 4.91
C LEU A 129 -20.35 12.55 4.83
N LEU A 130 -19.60 12.56 5.94
CA LEU A 130 -18.36 13.34 6.04
C LEU A 130 -17.37 12.99 4.93
N PHE A 131 -17.28 11.71 4.56
CA PHE A 131 -16.37 11.25 3.53
C PHE A 131 -16.73 11.73 2.11
N ASP A 132 -17.97 12.15 1.84
CA ASP A 132 -18.38 12.71 0.54
C ASP A 132 -17.72 14.08 0.25
N TYR A 133 -17.14 14.72 1.27
CA TYR A 133 -16.45 16.00 1.15
C TYR A 133 -14.96 15.85 0.83
N PHE A 134 -14.41 14.64 0.92
CA PHE A 134 -13.01 14.36 0.66
C PHE A 134 -12.85 13.70 -0.70
N SER A 135 -12.02 14.29 -1.55
CA SER A 135 -11.61 13.68 -2.82
C SER A 135 -10.25 13.02 -2.66
N GLN A 136 -10.11 11.81 -3.20
CA GLN A 136 -8.83 11.10 -3.18
C GLN A 136 -7.84 11.78 -4.13
N GLY A 137 -6.69 12.16 -3.61
CA GLY A 137 -5.59 12.66 -4.44
C GLY A 137 -4.99 11.54 -5.28
N PHE A 138 -4.62 11.84 -6.51
CA PHE A 138 -3.94 10.90 -7.38
C PHE A 138 -2.80 11.57 -8.14
N ALA A 139 -1.78 10.79 -8.46
CA ALA A 139 -0.61 11.29 -9.15
C ALA A 139 -0.89 11.46 -10.65
N GLN A 140 -0.44 12.58 -11.22
CA GLN A 140 -0.47 12.84 -12.65
C GLN A 140 0.86 13.44 -13.07
N VAL A 141 1.51 12.86 -14.08
CA VAL A 141 2.79 13.31 -14.68
C VAL A 141 4.00 13.27 -13.74
N THR A 142 3.92 13.87 -12.56
CA THR A 142 5.02 14.04 -11.60
C THR A 142 5.61 12.72 -11.11
N ASN A 143 4.75 11.72 -10.90
CA ASN A 143 5.13 10.38 -10.49
C ASN A 143 4.07 9.37 -10.95
N PRO A 144 4.45 8.13 -11.29
CA PRO A 144 3.51 7.12 -11.73
C PRO A 144 2.72 6.51 -10.56
N PRO A 145 1.45 6.11 -10.76
CA PRO A 145 0.73 5.25 -9.82
C PRO A 145 1.29 3.82 -9.85
N ILE A 146 1.07 3.07 -8.77
CA ILE A 146 1.50 1.66 -8.62
C ILE A 146 0.34 0.72 -8.97
N ASP A 147 0.62 -0.35 -9.70
CA ASP A 147 -0.36 -1.43 -9.94
C ASP A 147 -0.50 -2.31 -8.69
N SER A 148 -1.56 -2.12 -7.91
CA SER A 148 -1.81 -2.84 -6.66
C SER A 148 -2.11 -4.33 -6.83
N LEU A 149 -2.39 -4.80 -8.05
CA LEU A 149 -2.66 -6.20 -8.35
C LEU A 149 -1.38 -6.92 -8.79
N ARG A 150 -0.64 -6.34 -9.74
CA ARG A 150 0.58 -6.95 -10.30
C ARG A 150 1.80 -6.71 -9.43
N GLU A 151 1.87 -5.57 -8.76
CA GLU A 151 3.01 -5.16 -7.91
C GLU A 151 2.68 -5.24 -6.42
N ARG A 152 1.64 -6.00 -6.03
CA ARG A 152 1.19 -6.14 -4.63
C ARG A 152 2.33 -6.40 -3.63
N ARG A 153 3.36 -7.17 -4.03
CA ARG A 153 4.49 -7.55 -3.17
C ARG A 153 5.34 -6.37 -2.68
N VAL A 154 5.30 -5.23 -3.36
CA VAL A 154 6.02 -4.02 -2.94
C VAL A 154 5.15 -3.08 -2.08
N MET A 155 3.88 -3.42 -1.87
CA MET A 155 2.94 -2.71 -1.00
C MET A 155 2.76 -3.45 0.32
N SER A 156 2.39 -2.73 1.38
CA SER A 156 2.14 -3.30 2.71
C SER A 156 0.99 -2.57 3.40
N LEU A 157 0.15 -3.34 4.12
CA LEU A 157 -0.84 -2.84 5.07
C LEU A 157 -0.45 -3.16 6.54
N ARG A 158 0.74 -3.75 6.75
CA ARG A 158 1.32 -3.96 8.09
C ARG A 158 1.59 -2.64 8.81
#